data_AF-A0A7Y4YDC8-F1
#
_entry.id   AF-A0A7Y4YDC8-F1
#
_cell.length_a   1.000
_cell.length_b   1.000
_cell.length_c   1.000
_cell.angle_alpha   90.00
_cell.angle_beta   90.00
_cell.angle_gamma   90.00
#
_symmetry.space_group_name_H-M   'P 1'
#
loop_
_entity.id
_entity.type
_entity.pdbx_description
1 polymer ?
#
loop_
_entity_poly.entity_id
_entity_poly.type
_entity_poly.pdbx_seq_one_letter_code
_entity_poly.pdbx_strand_id
1 'polypeptide(L)'
;MLGFHFSKYDPNEQGKSPFEKLLDLFLQLLTYTNGDFNEAMQWMNELDKEYKLTDKDYGIGDFLEDLKDKGYIDEKSPDGAIKITSKTEQSIRKKSLEEIFGKLKKTKQGNHNTFKPGGGDEINPETRPFQFGDTMEQIDFTNSIRNAQINHGIDSFKMYEDDLEIRETDFKSQTSTVLMIDISHSMILYGEDRITPAKKVAMALSELIKTKYPKDTLDIVVFGNDAWTIEIKDLPYLQVGPYHTNTVAGIELAMDILRRRRNPNKQIFMITDGKPTCLKVGARYYKNSFGVDRKILNRCMSLATQCKKLKIPITTFMIATDPYLQKFVQEFTECNNGKAFFAGLDKLGAFIFKDFESGKRKTVY
;
A
#
# COMPACT_ATOMS: atom_id res chain seq x y z
N MET A 1 8.34 -16.02 -39.02
CA MET A 1 9.08 -15.47 -37.86
C MET A 1 8.07 -14.77 -36.96
N LEU A 2 7.84 -15.28 -35.74
CA LEU A 2 7.12 -14.53 -34.71
C LEU A 2 8.11 -13.54 -34.10
N GLY A 3 8.11 -12.31 -34.61
CA GLY A 3 8.90 -11.20 -34.08
C GLY A 3 8.05 -10.30 -33.20
N PHE A 4 8.66 -9.69 -32.19
CA PHE A 4 8.01 -8.64 -31.41
C PHE A 4 7.84 -7.39 -32.29
N HIS A 5 6.59 -6.99 -32.52
CA HIS A 5 6.27 -5.74 -33.20
C HIS A 5 6.11 -4.67 -32.13
N PHE A 6 6.99 -3.67 -32.13
CA PHE A 6 6.89 -2.51 -31.25
C PHE A 6 6.15 -1.40 -32.01
N SER A 7 4.90 -1.13 -31.62
CA SER A 7 4.12 0.02 -32.07
C SER A 7 4.21 1.15 -31.05
N LYS A 8 3.91 2.39 -31.48
CA LYS A 8 3.60 3.47 -30.55
C LYS A 8 2.30 3.13 -29.82
N TYR A 9 2.23 3.48 -28.53
CA TYR A 9 1.05 3.25 -27.70
C TYR A 9 -0.21 3.81 -28.39
N ASP A 10 -1.17 2.93 -28.71
CA ASP A 10 -2.47 3.31 -29.23
C ASP A 10 -3.48 3.37 -28.06
N PRO A 11 -3.93 4.56 -27.65
CA PRO A 11 -4.95 4.69 -26.60
C PRO A 11 -6.32 4.09 -26.98
N ASN A 12 -6.54 3.70 -28.23
CA ASN A 12 -7.76 3.05 -28.71
C ASN A 12 -7.69 1.51 -28.69
N GLU A 13 -6.51 0.89 -28.52
CA GLU A 13 -6.36 -0.57 -28.56
C GLU A 13 -7.07 -1.31 -27.40
N GLN A 14 -7.42 -0.61 -26.32
CA GLN A 14 -8.01 -1.24 -25.12
C GLN A 14 -9.54 -1.27 -25.08
N GLY A 15 -10.24 -0.74 -26.09
CA GLY A 15 -11.71 -0.74 -26.13
C GLY A 15 -12.40 0.06 -25.01
N LYS A 16 -11.67 0.96 -24.34
CA LYS A 16 -12.22 1.82 -23.28
C LYS A 16 -13.19 2.84 -23.86
N SER A 17 -14.29 3.07 -23.17
CA SER A 17 -15.24 4.14 -23.48
C SER A 17 -14.59 5.53 -23.35
N PRO A 18 -15.11 6.57 -24.06
CA PRO A 18 -14.62 7.95 -23.90
C PRO A 18 -14.60 8.42 -22.44
N PHE A 19 -15.66 8.10 -21.68
CA PHE A 19 -15.74 8.37 -20.24
C PHE A 19 -14.58 7.73 -19.46
N GLU A 20 -14.28 6.45 -19.70
CA GLU A 20 -13.21 5.75 -18.96
C GLU A 20 -11.83 6.34 -19.24
N LYS A 21 -11.57 6.80 -20.48
CA LYS A 21 -10.31 7.45 -20.84
C LYS A 21 -10.13 8.77 -20.09
N LEU A 22 -11.17 9.61 -20.07
CA LEU A 22 -11.15 10.89 -19.35
C LEU A 22 -11.15 10.69 -17.84
N LEU A 23 -11.89 9.70 -17.33
CA LEU A 23 -11.88 9.34 -15.91
C LEU A 23 -10.48 8.92 -15.47
N ASP A 24 -9.79 8.14 -16.28
CA ASP A 24 -8.42 7.75 -16.01
C ASP A 24 -7.51 8.98 -15.85
N LEU A 25 -7.55 9.91 -16.80
CA LEU A 25 -6.75 11.13 -16.73
C LEU A 25 -7.13 11.97 -15.50
N PHE A 26 -8.43 12.20 -15.30
CA PHE A 26 -8.97 12.97 -14.19
C PHE A 26 -8.52 12.44 -12.81
N LEU A 27 -8.57 11.12 -12.59
CA LEU A 27 -8.10 10.50 -11.35
C LEU A 27 -6.59 10.72 -11.12
N GLN A 28 -5.79 10.79 -12.19
CA GLN A 28 -4.37 11.12 -12.08
C GLN A 28 -4.19 12.59 -11.70
N LEU A 29 -4.90 13.50 -12.38
CA LEU A 29 -4.83 14.94 -12.10
C LEU A 29 -5.23 15.25 -10.66
N LEU A 30 -6.29 14.63 -10.13
CA LEU A 30 -6.68 14.76 -8.72
C LEU A 30 -5.57 14.40 -7.74
N THR A 31 -4.65 13.50 -8.11
CA THR A 31 -3.50 13.18 -7.25
C THR A 31 -2.49 14.32 -7.23
N TYR A 32 -2.30 15.01 -8.36
CA TYR A 32 -1.39 16.16 -8.50
C TYR A 32 -1.98 17.44 -7.91
N THR A 33 -3.29 17.65 -8.01
CA THR A 33 -4.00 18.82 -7.47
C THR A 33 -4.41 18.65 -6.00
N ASN A 34 -3.88 17.62 -5.32
CA ASN A 34 -4.21 17.32 -3.92
C ASN A 34 -5.72 17.17 -3.66
N GLY A 35 -6.45 16.57 -4.60
CA GLY A 35 -7.90 16.39 -4.53
C GLY A 35 -8.73 17.63 -4.86
N ASP A 36 -8.11 18.73 -5.31
CA ASP A 36 -8.85 19.90 -5.80
C ASP A 36 -9.51 19.60 -7.15
N PHE A 37 -10.83 19.53 -7.12
CA PHE A 37 -11.67 19.27 -8.28
C PHE A 37 -11.59 20.37 -9.33
N ASN A 38 -11.64 21.64 -8.91
CA ASN A 38 -11.69 22.77 -9.84
C ASN A 38 -10.36 22.91 -10.58
N GLU A 39 -9.25 22.79 -9.86
CA GLU A 39 -7.92 22.79 -10.45
C GLU A 39 -7.75 21.60 -11.42
N ALA A 40 -8.20 20.40 -11.04
CA ALA A 40 -8.13 19.22 -11.91
C ALA A 40 -8.95 19.42 -13.19
N MET A 41 -10.17 19.99 -13.10
CA MET A 41 -10.99 20.28 -14.27
C MET A 41 -10.42 21.38 -15.15
N GLN A 42 -9.75 22.38 -14.56
CA GLN A 42 -9.02 23.39 -15.32
C GLN A 42 -7.89 22.74 -16.13
N TRP A 43 -7.11 21.85 -15.52
CA TRP A 43 -6.04 21.13 -16.21
C TRP A 43 -6.59 20.18 -17.28
N MET A 44 -7.72 19.51 -17.02
CA MET A 44 -8.42 18.70 -18.03
C MET A 44 -8.75 19.54 -19.28
N ASN A 45 -9.28 20.76 -19.11
CA ASN A 45 -9.64 21.64 -20.22
C ASN A 45 -8.41 22.08 -21.02
N GLU A 46 -7.29 22.39 -20.35
CA GLU A 46 -6.05 22.76 -21.05
C GLU A 46 -5.46 21.56 -21.81
N LEU A 47 -5.47 20.36 -21.21
CA LEU A 47 -5.04 19.15 -21.90
C LEU A 47 -5.94 18.80 -23.08
N ASP A 48 -7.24 19.01 -22.97
CA ASP A 48 -8.16 18.78 -24.08
C ASP A 48 -7.92 19.76 -25.25
N LYS A 49 -7.65 21.04 -24.97
CA LYS A 49 -7.28 22.02 -26.01
C LYS A 49 -6.00 21.62 -26.76
N GLU A 50 -5.00 21.12 -26.04
CA GLU A 50 -3.70 20.78 -26.63
C GLU A 50 -3.73 19.43 -27.35
N TYR A 51 -4.31 18.41 -26.73
CA TYR A 51 -4.24 17.01 -27.19
C TYR A 51 -5.52 16.52 -27.87
N LYS A 52 -6.60 17.31 -27.89
CA LYS A 52 -7.91 16.95 -28.47
C LYS A 52 -8.39 15.60 -27.95
N LEU A 53 -8.55 15.52 -26.63
CA LEU A 53 -8.93 14.31 -25.92
C LEU A 53 -10.41 13.95 -26.14
N THR A 54 -11.22 14.97 -26.47
CA THR A 54 -12.64 14.88 -26.79
C THR A 54 -12.90 14.91 -28.30
N ASP A 55 -14.11 14.52 -28.69
CA ASP A 55 -14.60 14.59 -30.06
C ASP A 55 -15.96 15.31 -30.14
N LYS A 56 -16.62 15.22 -31.30
CA LYS A 56 -17.93 15.88 -31.49
C LYS A 56 -19.06 15.20 -30.74
N ASP A 57 -18.88 13.93 -30.36
CA ASP A 57 -19.91 13.10 -29.75
C ASP A 57 -19.77 13.08 -28.22
N TYR A 58 -18.58 13.39 -27.68
CA TYR A 58 -18.32 13.39 -26.24
C TYR A 58 -17.28 14.45 -25.82
N GLY A 59 -17.75 15.49 -25.11
CA GLY A 59 -16.94 16.61 -24.61
C GLY A 59 -16.68 16.61 -23.09
N ILE A 60 -15.93 17.60 -22.61
CA ILE A 60 -15.68 17.79 -21.16
C ILE A 60 -16.98 18.09 -20.39
N GLY A 61 -17.97 18.73 -21.04
CA GLY A 61 -19.30 18.94 -20.45
C GLY A 61 -20.05 17.63 -20.21
N ASP A 62 -20.04 16.72 -21.20
CA ASP A 62 -20.65 15.39 -21.08
C ASP A 62 -19.94 14.55 -20.01
N PHE A 63 -18.61 14.67 -19.94
CA PHE A 63 -17.81 14.05 -18.88
C PHE A 63 -18.20 14.56 -17.49
N LEU A 64 -18.44 15.86 -17.33
CA LEU A 64 -18.86 16.44 -16.06
C LEU A 64 -20.23 15.90 -15.62
N GLU A 65 -21.21 15.84 -16.52
CA GLU A 65 -22.53 15.26 -16.23
C GLU A 65 -22.42 13.77 -15.89
N ASP A 66 -21.63 13.02 -16.65
CA ASP A 66 -21.35 11.60 -16.36
C ASP A 66 -20.70 11.40 -14.97
N LEU A 67 -19.80 12.29 -14.55
CA LEU A 67 -19.22 12.24 -13.20
C LEU A 67 -20.29 12.42 -12.12
N LYS A 68 -21.29 13.28 -12.34
CA LYS A 68 -22.42 13.46 -11.42
C LYS A 68 -23.32 12.24 -11.41
N ASP A 69 -23.78 11.81 -12.57
CA ASP A 69 -24.71 10.68 -12.73
C ASP A 69 -24.14 9.38 -12.17
N LYS A 70 -22.83 9.16 -12.37
CA LYS A 70 -22.12 8.00 -11.84
C LYS A 70 -21.66 8.22 -10.39
N GLY A 71 -21.94 9.36 -9.76
CA GLY A 71 -21.69 9.62 -8.33
C GLY A 71 -20.22 9.78 -7.95
N TYR A 72 -19.37 10.27 -8.87
CA TYR A 72 -17.98 10.64 -8.59
C TYR A 72 -17.85 12.03 -7.94
N ILE A 73 -18.82 12.91 -8.19
CA ILE A 73 -18.86 14.24 -7.59
C ILE A 73 -20.23 14.54 -6.97
N ASP A 74 -20.25 15.42 -5.99
CA ASP A 74 -21.47 15.92 -5.35
C ASP A 74 -21.47 17.46 -5.37
N GLU A 75 -22.59 18.03 -5.84
CA GLU A 75 -22.85 19.47 -5.87
C GLU A 75 -23.48 19.98 -4.56
N LYS A 76 -23.91 19.08 -3.67
CA LYS A 76 -24.63 19.41 -2.43
C LYS A 76 -23.73 19.88 -1.28
N SER A 77 -22.58 20.50 -1.56
CA SER A 77 -21.87 21.17 -0.48
C SER A 77 -22.63 22.42 -0.02
N PRO A 78 -22.64 22.71 1.29
CA PRO A 78 -23.23 23.94 1.84
C PRO A 78 -22.73 25.23 1.17
N ASP A 79 -21.52 25.20 0.62
CA ASP A 79 -20.82 26.33 0.03
C ASP A 79 -21.03 26.44 -1.50
N GLY A 80 -21.83 25.56 -2.12
CA GLY A 80 -22.03 25.51 -3.58
C GLY A 80 -20.83 24.97 -4.37
N ALA A 81 -19.78 24.51 -3.69
CA ALA A 81 -18.58 23.95 -4.31
C ALA A 81 -18.76 22.46 -4.65
N ILE A 82 -18.39 22.07 -5.88
CA ILE A 82 -18.33 20.66 -6.28
C ILE A 82 -17.24 19.96 -5.48
N LYS A 83 -17.57 18.87 -4.79
CA LYS A 83 -16.60 18.04 -4.06
C LYS A 83 -16.57 16.62 -4.63
N ILE A 84 -15.40 16.00 -4.58
CA ILE A 84 -15.25 14.58 -4.93
C ILE A 84 -15.90 13.70 -3.86
N THR A 85 -16.52 12.60 -4.27
CA THR A 85 -17.16 11.65 -3.35
C THR A 85 -16.17 10.60 -2.83
N SER A 86 -16.59 9.85 -1.81
CA SER A 86 -15.85 8.69 -1.32
C SER A 86 -15.61 7.62 -2.41
N LYS A 87 -16.49 7.56 -3.42
CA LYS A 87 -16.32 6.70 -4.59
C LYS A 87 -15.09 7.13 -5.38
N THR A 88 -14.92 8.42 -5.63
CA THR A 88 -13.74 8.96 -6.31
C THR A 88 -12.48 8.70 -5.53
N GLU A 89 -12.48 8.94 -4.22
CA GLU A 89 -11.33 8.64 -3.35
C GLU A 89 -10.94 7.16 -3.42
N GLN A 90 -11.92 6.26 -3.41
CA GLN A 90 -11.66 4.82 -3.58
C GLN A 90 -11.10 4.50 -4.97
N SER A 91 -11.62 5.12 -6.03
CA SER A 91 -11.13 4.93 -7.39
C SER A 91 -9.68 5.42 -7.56
N ILE A 92 -9.29 6.54 -6.94
CA ILE A 92 -7.90 7.02 -6.93
C ILE A 92 -6.98 5.96 -6.28
N ARG A 93 -7.40 5.36 -5.16
CA ARG A 93 -6.60 4.33 -4.47
C ARG A 93 -6.49 3.04 -5.26
N LYS A 94 -7.59 2.55 -5.84
CA LYS A 94 -7.59 1.37 -6.72
C LYS A 94 -6.71 1.57 -7.94
N LYS A 95 -6.81 2.75 -8.57
CA LYS A 95 -5.94 3.10 -9.70
C LYS A 95 -4.47 3.14 -9.29
N SER A 96 -4.15 3.73 -8.14
CA SER A 96 -2.78 3.72 -7.60
C SER A 96 -2.28 2.30 -7.34
N LEU A 97 -3.14 1.41 -6.83
CA LEU A 97 -2.84 -0.01 -6.68
C LEU A 97 -2.53 -0.68 -8.03
N GLU A 98 -3.32 -0.42 -9.06
CA GLU A 98 -3.10 -0.98 -10.41
C GLU A 98 -1.84 -0.42 -11.07
N GLU A 99 -1.56 0.87 -10.93
CA GLU A 99 -0.34 1.49 -11.47
C GLU A 99 0.92 0.89 -10.82
N ILE A 100 0.92 0.73 -9.49
CA ILE A 100 2.08 0.25 -8.73
C ILE A 100 2.21 -1.28 -8.80
N PHE A 101 1.11 -2.02 -8.67
CA PHE A 101 1.12 -3.49 -8.55
C PHE A 101 0.55 -4.25 -9.75
N GLY A 102 -0.17 -3.59 -10.67
CA GLY A 102 -0.82 -4.25 -11.80
C GLY A 102 0.15 -4.90 -12.79
N LYS A 103 1.37 -4.36 -12.92
CA LYS A 103 2.43 -4.94 -13.77
C LYS A 103 2.92 -6.30 -13.25
N LEU A 104 2.84 -6.58 -11.95
CA LEU A 104 3.23 -7.88 -11.38
C LEU A 104 2.30 -9.02 -11.81
N LYS A 105 1.00 -8.76 -11.98
CA LYS A 105 0.05 -9.80 -12.42
C LYS A 105 0.39 -10.37 -13.80
N LYS A 106 1.06 -9.59 -14.67
CA LYS A 106 1.44 -10.01 -16.03
C LYS A 106 2.72 -10.85 -16.06
N THR A 107 3.57 -10.73 -15.05
CA THR A 107 4.76 -11.58 -14.91
C THR A 107 4.35 -12.81 -14.11
N LYS A 108 3.98 -13.90 -14.80
CA LYS A 108 3.78 -15.22 -14.18
C LYS A 108 5.07 -15.64 -13.45
N GLN A 109 5.19 -15.30 -12.18
CA GLN A 109 6.06 -15.99 -11.26
C GLN A 109 5.14 -16.95 -10.50
N GLY A 110 5.32 -18.24 -10.73
CA GLY A 110 4.50 -19.29 -10.13
C GLY A 110 4.35 -19.08 -8.63
N ASN A 111 3.15 -19.32 -8.12
CA ASN A 111 2.83 -19.36 -6.70
C ASN A 111 3.67 -20.46 -6.03
N HIS A 112 4.93 -20.19 -5.73
CA HIS A 112 5.66 -20.94 -4.73
C HIS A 112 5.40 -20.28 -3.38
N ASN A 113 4.17 -20.44 -2.90
CA ASN A 113 3.93 -20.43 -1.47
C ASN A 113 4.73 -21.59 -0.92
N THR A 114 5.77 -21.28 -0.15
CA THR A 114 6.50 -22.27 0.62
C THR A 114 5.55 -22.70 1.72
N PHE A 115 4.86 -23.80 1.44
CA PHE A 115 3.85 -24.43 2.24
C PHE A 115 4.47 -24.93 3.54
N LYS A 116 3.94 -24.47 4.67
CA LYS A 116 4.17 -25.08 5.98
C LYS A 116 2.79 -25.44 6.52
N PRO A 117 2.34 -26.69 6.39
CA PRO A 117 1.09 -27.11 6.98
C PRO A 117 1.21 -27.03 8.51
N GLY A 118 0.15 -26.56 9.17
CA GLY A 118 0.06 -26.42 10.62
C GLY A 118 -1.31 -25.92 11.04
N GLY A 119 -1.69 -26.11 12.31
CA GLY A 119 -3.01 -25.76 12.85
C GLY A 119 -3.26 -24.24 12.90
N GLY A 120 -3.72 -23.68 11.79
CA GLY A 120 -4.18 -22.29 11.68
C GLY A 120 -5.71 -22.18 11.79
N ASP A 121 -6.22 -20.95 11.86
CA ASP A 121 -7.65 -20.65 12.02
C ASP A 121 -8.38 -20.36 10.68
N GLU A 122 -7.68 -20.32 9.55
CA GLU A 122 -8.31 -20.06 8.24
C GLU A 122 -8.39 -21.32 7.40
N ILE A 123 -9.62 -21.73 7.07
CA ILE A 123 -9.92 -22.84 6.17
C ILE A 123 -9.41 -22.52 4.76
N ASN A 124 -8.45 -23.31 4.28
CA ASN A 124 -7.96 -23.28 2.92
C ASN A 124 -8.87 -24.20 2.05
N PRO A 125 -9.20 -23.80 0.80
CA PRO A 125 -9.94 -24.67 -0.13
C PRO A 125 -9.15 -25.90 -0.60
N GLU A 126 -7.83 -25.95 -0.39
CA GLU A 126 -7.03 -27.15 -0.63
C GLU A 126 -7.32 -28.21 0.45
N THR A 127 -7.48 -29.45 0.01
CA THR A 127 -7.65 -30.60 0.88
C THR A 127 -6.48 -31.56 0.74
N ARG A 128 -6.23 -32.32 1.80
CA ARG A 128 -5.26 -33.43 1.79
C ARG A 128 -5.84 -34.67 2.47
N PRO A 129 -5.26 -35.86 2.23
CA PRO A 129 -5.64 -37.06 2.97
C PRO A 129 -5.43 -36.89 4.48
N PHE A 130 -6.30 -37.50 5.26
CA PHE A 130 -6.20 -37.59 6.71
C PHE A 130 -4.87 -38.22 7.15
N GLN A 131 -4.32 -37.70 8.25
CA GLN A 131 -3.17 -38.28 8.93
C GLN A 131 -3.44 -38.35 10.43
N PHE A 132 -2.87 -39.38 11.06
CA PHE A 132 -2.98 -39.56 12.51
C PHE A 132 -2.49 -38.32 13.27
N GLY A 133 -3.38 -37.71 14.04
CA GLY A 133 -3.14 -36.46 14.78
C GLY A 133 -3.96 -35.26 14.31
N ASP A 134 -4.64 -35.36 13.16
CA ASP A 134 -5.57 -34.35 12.68
C ASP A 134 -6.84 -34.28 13.55
N THR A 135 -7.37 -33.07 13.73
CA THR A 135 -8.56 -32.85 14.56
C THR A 135 -9.84 -33.06 13.77
N MET A 136 -10.91 -33.54 14.42
CA MET A 136 -12.21 -33.76 13.76
C MET A 136 -12.80 -32.47 13.17
N GLU A 137 -12.48 -31.31 13.75
CA GLU A 137 -12.95 -30.01 13.28
C GLU A 137 -12.41 -29.63 11.89
N GLN A 138 -11.31 -30.26 11.45
CA GLN A 138 -10.66 -29.99 10.18
C GLN A 138 -11.16 -30.89 9.04
N ILE A 139 -12.03 -31.88 9.31
CA ILE A 139 -12.51 -32.82 8.31
C ILE A 139 -13.48 -32.14 7.33
N ASP A 140 -13.20 -32.24 6.03
CA ASP A 140 -14.17 -31.91 4.98
C ASP A 140 -15.14 -33.07 4.81
N PHE A 141 -16.24 -33.06 5.57
CA PHE A 141 -17.25 -34.11 5.45
C PHE A 141 -17.88 -34.19 4.06
N THR A 142 -17.96 -33.09 3.30
CA THR A 142 -18.57 -33.10 1.97
C THR A 142 -17.70 -33.88 0.98
N ASN A 143 -16.41 -33.59 0.91
CA ASN A 143 -15.50 -34.35 0.06
C ASN A 143 -15.28 -35.76 0.58
N SER A 144 -15.22 -35.95 1.91
CA SER A 144 -15.03 -37.27 2.50
C SER A 144 -16.20 -38.22 2.19
N ILE A 145 -17.45 -37.73 2.31
CA ILE A 145 -18.65 -38.51 1.94
C ILE A 145 -18.64 -38.83 0.43
N ARG A 146 -18.23 -37.86 -0.39
CA ARG A 146 -18.10 -38.07 -1.84
C ARG A 146 -17.08 -39.16 -2.16
N ASN A 147 -15.91 -39.15 -1.52
CA ASN A 147 -14.88 -40.16 -1.71
C ASN A 147 -15.35 -41.54 -1.24
N ALA A 148 -15.99 -41.60 -0.06
CA ALA A 148 -16.58 -42.83 0.46
C ALA A 148 -17.62 -43.45 -0.51
N GLN A 149 -18.47 -42.63 -1.13
CA GLN A 149 -19.43 -43.09 -2.15
C GLN A 149 -18.74 -43.59 -3.43
N ILE A 150 -17.65 -42.94 -3.86
CA ILE A 150 -16.86 -43.36 -5.03
C ILE A 150 -16.17 -44.70 -4.76
N ASN A 151 -15.63 -44.89 -3.56
CA ASN A 151 -14.82 -46.06 -3.21
C ASN A 151 -15.67 -47.28 -2.77
N HIS A 152 -16.83 -47.04 -2.16
CA HIS A 152 -17.63 -48.11 -1.51
C HIS A 152 -19.06 -48.25 -2.04
N GLY A 153 -19.49 -47.39 -2.96
CA GLY A 153 -20.82 -47.44 -3.57
C GLY A 153 -21.92 -46.80 -2.72
N ILE A 154 -23.13 -46.75 -3.28
CA ILE A 154 -24.27 -45.98 -2.73
C ILE A 154 -25.21 -46.86 -1.88
N ASP A 155 -25.21 -48.18 -2.12
CA ASP A 155 -26.19 -49.11 -1.54
C ASP A 155 -25.99 -49.34 -0.02
N SER A 156 -24.76 -49.20 0.47
CA SER A 156 -24.45 -49.24 1.91
C SER A 156 -23.38 -48.22 2.24
N PHE A 157 -23.72 -47.19 3.02
CA PHE A 157 -22.73 -46.17 3.42
C PHE A 157 -21.65 -46.79 4.31
N LYS A 158 -20.43 -46.85 3.78
CA LYS A 158 -19.21 -47.22 4.51
C LYS A 158 -18.19 -46.13 4.26
N MET A 159 -17.55 -45.66 5.32
CA MET A 159 -16.52 -44.63 5.29
C MET A 159 -15.35 -45.11 6.14
N TYR A 160 -14.16 -45.12 5.55
CA TYR A 160 -12.90 -45.46 6.24
C TYR A 160 -11.99 -44.23 6.32
N GLU A 161 -10.90 -44.38 7.06
CA GLU A 161 -9.90 -43.32 7.26
C GLU A 161 -9.32 -42.82 5.93
N ASP A 162 -9.14 -43.71 4.95
CA ASP A 162 -8.64 -43.38 3.61
C ASP A 162 -9.61 -42.51 2.79
N ASP A 163 -10.89 -42.45 3.16
CA ASP A 163 -11.89 -41.60 2.52
C ASP A 163 -11.88 -40.17 3.10
N LEU A 164 -11.24 -39.97 4.27
CA LEU A 164 -11.27 -38.69 4.97
C LEU A 164 -10.32 -37.68 4.30
N GLU A 165 -10.91 -36.55 3.91
CA GLU A 165 -10.17 -35.36 3.50
C GLU A 165 -10.14 -34.33 4.63
N ILE A 166 -8.94 -33.80 4.86
CA ILE A 166 -8.70 -32.70 5.79
C ILE A 166 -8.59 -31.41 5.01
N ARG A 167 -9.34 -30.39 5.44
CA ARG A 167 -9.13 -29.02 4.99
C ARG A 167 -7.83 -28.50 5.56
N GLU A 168 -6.95 -28.07 4.68
CA GLU A 168 -5.75 -27.35 5.08
C GLU A 168 -6.15 -26.08 5.84
N THR A 169 -5.32 -25.67 6.79
CA THR A 169 -5.52 -24.39 7.48
C THR A 169 -4.31 -23.51 7.29
N ASP A 170 -4.54 -22.29 6.81
CA ASP A 170 -3.47 -21.31 6.63
C ASP A 170 -3.24 -20.58 7.96
N PHE A 171 -1.99 -20.60 8.45
CA PHE A 171 -1.59 -19.67 9.51
C PHE A 171 -1.37 -18.27 8.90
N LYS A 172 -2.43 -17.48 8.72
CA LYS A 172 -2.27 -16.06 8.43
C LYS A 172 -2.14 -15.29 9.74
N SER A 173 -0.90 -15.11 10.17
CA SER A 173 -0.59 -14.23 11.29
C SER A 173 -1.10 -12.81 11.00
N GLN A 174 -2.07 -12.33 11.79
CA GLN A 174 -2.56 -10.96 11.70
C GLN A 174 -1.41 -10.00 11.98
N THR A 175 -1.31 -8.95 11.17
CA THR A 175 -0.22 -7.96 11.26
C THR A 175 -0.78 -6.57 11.53
N SER A 176 -0.12 -5.83 12.41
CA SER A 176 -0.38 -4.41 12.63
C SER A 176 0.69 -3.57 11.96
N THR A 177 0.25 -2.73 11.03
CA THR A 177 1.14 -1.92 10.19
C THR A 177 0.91 -0.44 10.49
N VAL A 178 1.99 0.30 10.74
CA VAL A 178 1.97 1.76 10.67
C VAL A 178 2.65 2.21 9.38
N LEU A 179 1.95 3.00 8.59
CA LEU A 179 2.49 3.68 7.41
C LEU A 179 2.85 5.11 7.78
N MET A 180 4.14 5.42 7.80
CA MET A 180 4.69 6.74 8.06
C MET A 180 4.99 7.47 6.75
N ILE A 181 4.55 8.71 6.62
CA ILE A 181 4.75 9.54 5.44
C ILE A 181 5.39 10.87 5.83
N ASP A 182 6.52 11.18 5.20
CA ASP A 182 7.20 12.46 5.35
C ASP A 182 6.47 13.57 4.58
N ILE A 183 6.20 14.68 5.26
CA ILE A 183 5.58 15.89 4.69
C ILE A 183 6.48 17.13 4.87
N SER A 184 7.78 16.90 5.09
CA SER A 184 8.77 17.95 5.24
C SER A 184 9.11 18.62 3.90
N HIS A 185 9.64 19.83 3.98
CA HIS A 185 9.90 20.67 2.82
C HIS A 185 10.89 20.02 1.82
N SER A 186 11.71 19.05 2.25
CA SER A 186 12.60 18.31 1.35
C SER A 186 11.84 17.60 0.23
N MET A 187 10.60 17.15 0.50
CA MET A 187 9.74 16.39 -0.41
C MET A 187 9.32 17.14 -1.69
N ILE A 188 9.55 18.46 -1.76
CA ILE A 188 9.33 19.31 -2.95
C ILE A 188 10.56 20.14 -3.33
N LEU A 189 11.71 19.89 -2.69
CA LEU A 189 12.90 20.71 -2.83
C LEU A 189 13.62 20.37 -4.14
N TYR A 190 14.33 21.36 -4.70
CA TYR A 190 15.04 21.24 -5.98
C TYR A 190 14.14 21.01 -7.21
N GLY A 191 12.83 21.32 -7.11
CA GLY A 191 11.90 21.20 -8.23
C GLY A 191 11.44 19.76 -8.52
N GLU A 192 11.73 18.82 -7.63
CA GLU A 192 11.27 17.43 -7.72
C GLU A 192 10.03 17.22 -6.84
N ASP A 193 8.91 16.80 -7.43
CA ASP A 193 7.71 16.39 -6.68
C ASP A 193 7.86 14.94 -6.20
N ARG A 194 8.31 14.76 -4.96
CA ARG A 194 8.46 13.43 -4.32
C ARG A 194 7.25 13.06 -3.47
N ILE A 195 6.42 14.04 -3.10
CA ILE A 195 5.20 13.79 -2.32
C ILE A 195 4.14 13.08 -3.14
N THR A 196 3.94 13.43 -4.41
CA THR A 196 2.97 12.74 -5.29
C THR A 196 3.30 11.26 -5.45
N PRO A 197 4.56 10.87 -5.78
CA PRO A 197 5.03 9.49 -5.68
C PRO A 197 4.69 8.83 -4.34
N ALA A 198 5.00 9.48 -3.22
CA ALA A 198 4.72 8.95 -1.88
C ALA A 198 3.23 8.70 -1.64
N LYS A 199 2.36 9.63 -2.03
CA LYS A 199 0.90 9.50 -1.93
C LYS A 199 0.39 8.30 -2.71
N LYS A 200 0.84 8.12 -3.96
CA LYS A 200 0.47 6.97 -4.79
C LYS A 200 0.83 5.65 -4.12
N VAL A 201 2.05 5.55 -3.59
CA VAL A 201 2.54 4.36 -2.88
C VAL A 201 1.70 4.09 -1.63
N ALA A 202 1.45 5.13 -0.83
CA ALA A 202 0.66 5.04 0.38
C ALA A 202 -0.78 4.58 0.11
N MET A 203 -1.42 5.15 -0.92
CA MET A 203 -2.75 4.77 -1.37
C MET A 203 -2.80 3.33 -1.89
N ALA A 204 -1.83 2.94 -2.69
CA ALA A 204 -1.70 1.58 -3.23
C ALA A 204 -1.51 0.54 -2.11
N LEU A 205 -0.62 0.82 -1.16
CA LEU A 205 -0.41 -0.01 0.04
C LEU A 205 -1.68 -0.13 0.89
N SER A 206 -2.36 1.00 1.11
CA SER A 206 -3.59 1.03 1.91
C SER A 206 -4.69 0.20 1.27
N GLU A 207 -4.86 0.30 -0.05
CA GLU A 207 -5.84 -0.49 -0.79
C GLU A 207 -5.45 -1.98 -0.81
N LEU A 208 -4.16 -2.31 -0.98
CA LEU A 208 -3.67 -3.69 -0.95
C LEU A 208 -3.97 -4.35 0.39
N ILE A 209 -3.65 -3.68 1.50
CA ILE A 209 -3.86 -4.21 2.86
C ILE A 209 -5.35 -4.40 3.11
N LYS A 210 -6.18 -3.39 2.81
CA LYS A 210 -7.64 -3.48 3.03
C LYS A 210 -8.33 -4.55 2.19
N THR A 211 -7.89 -4.75 0.94
CA THR A 211 -8.53 -5.69 0.01
C THR A 211 -8.03 -7.12 0.17
N LYS A 212 -6.70 -7.32 0.28
CA LYS A 212 -6.10 -8.66 0.37
C LYS A 212 -6.01 -9.19 1.80
N TYR A 213 -5.96 -8.31 2.80
CA TYR A 213 -5.74 -8.68 4.20
C TYR A 213 -6.72 -7.96 5.16
N PRO A 214 -8.03 -8.23 5.06
CA PRO A 214 -9.06 -7.49 5.81
C PRO A 214 -8.96 -7.62 7.34
N LYS A 215 -8.25 -8.64 7.84
CA LYS A 215 -7.99 -8.85 9.28
C LYS A 215 -6.75 -8.09 9.81
N ASP A 216 -5.93 -7.51 8.93
CA ASP A 216 -4.78 -6.71 9.34
C ASP A 216 -5.21 -5.28 9.71
N THR A 217 -4.42 -4.63 10.57
CA THR A 217 -4.65 -3.22 10.92
C THR A 217 -3.65 -2.34 10.19
N LEU A 218 -4.12 -1.20 9.69
CA LEU A 218 -3.31 -0.15 9.09
C LEU A 218 -3.61 1.19 9.77
N ASP A 219 -2.56 1.80 10.32
CA ASP A 219 -2.58 3.15 10.87
C ASP A 219 -1.67 4.03 10.02
N ILE A 220 -2.07 5.28 9.75
CA ILE A 220 -1.26 6.21 8.96
C ILE A 220 -0.78 7.33 9.86
N VAL A 221 0.53 7.57 9.85
CA VAL A 221 1.21 8.65 10.56
C VAL A 221 1.87 9.55 9.54
N VAL A 222 1.67 10.85 9.68
CA VAL A 222 2.44 11.85 8.93
C VAL A 222 3.41 12.53 9.87
N PHE A 223 4.58 12.90 9.37
CA PHE A 223 5.58 13.57 10.19
C PHE A 223 6.28 14.72 9.45
N GLY A 224 6.46 15.81 10.18
CA GLY A 224 7.20 17.01 9.80
C GLY A 224 7.99 17.49 11.02
N ASN A 225 7.68 18.66 11.57
CA ASN A 225 8.27 19.10 12.85
C ASN A 225 7.79 18.23 14.04
N ASP A 226 6.53 17.79 13.98
CA ASP A 226 5.88 16.83 14.87
C ASP A 226 5.24 15.71 14.03
N ALA A 227 4.61 14.74 14.69
CA ALA A 227 3.90 13.65 14.03
C ALA A 227 2.45 13.55 14.54
N TRP A 228 1.53 13.18 13.65
CA TRP A 228 0.12 12.94 13.97
C TRP A 228 -0.48 11.87 13.07
N THR A 229 -1.63 11.33 13.47
CA THR A 229 -2.36 10.32 12.70
C THR A 229 -3.34 10.96 11.73
N ILE A 230 -3.53 10.33 10.57
CA ILE A 230 -4.56 10.71 9.59
C ILE A 230 -5.37 9.49 9.17
N GLU A 231 -6.52 9.72 8.53
CA GLU A 231 -7.31 8.65 7.93
C GLU A 231 -6.88 8.38 6.48
N ILE A 232 -7.24 7.20 5.96
CA ILE A 232 -6.93 6.82 4.57
C ILE A 232 -7.58 7.76 3.55
N LYS A 233 -8.73 8.37 3.89
CA LYS A 233 -9.41 9.35 3.05
C LYS A 233 -8.61 10.65 2.90
N ASP A 234 -7.72 10.95 3.84
CA ASP A 234 -6.93 12.18 3.85
C ASP A 234 -5.68 12.07 2.95
N LEU A 235 -5.28 10.85 2.54
CA LEU A 235 -4.08 10.60 1.73
C LEU A 235 -4.01 11.40 0.43
N PRO A 236 -5.08 11.54 -0.39
CA PRO A 236 -5.03 12.31 -1.64
C PRO A 236 -4.72 13.79 -1.40
N TYR A 237 -5.21 14.33 -0.28
CA TYR A 237 -5.14 15.74 0.10
C TYR A 237 -3.86 16.09 0.88
N LEU A 238 -2.93 15.14 1.05
CA LEU A 238 -1.69 15.40 1.75
C LEU A 238 -0.83 16.43 1.02
N GLN A 239 -0.41 17.44 1.77
CA GLN A 239 0.42 18.52 1.28
C GLN A 239 1.71 18.62 2.10
N VAL A 240 2.77 19.07 1.43
CA VAL A 240 4.04 19.38 2.08
C VAL A 240 3.94 20.74 2.75
N GLY A 241 4.39 20.81 4.00
CA GLY A 241 4.47 22.08 4.74
C GLY A 241 5.90 22.62 4.84
N PRO A 242 6.08 23.83 5.41
CA PRO A 242 7.40 24.38 5.75
C PRO A 242 7.99 23.67 6.99
N TYR A 243 7.95 22.34 6.98
CA TYR A 243 8.38 21.47 8.06
C TYR A 243 9.78 20.93 7.82
N HIS A 244 10.45 20.59 8.91
CA HIS A 244 11.69 19.83 8.91
C HIS A 244 11.35 18.34 9.06
N THR A 245 12.36 17.48 9.03
CA THR A 245 12.19 16.03 9.06
C THR A 245 12.43 15.51 10.49
N ASN A 246 11.38 15.34 11.29
CA ASN A 246 11.46 14.77 12.64
C ASN A 246 11.06 13.29 12.64
N THR A 247 11.93 12.45 12.08
CA THR A 247 11.74 10.99 12.04
C THR A 247 11.58 10.37 13.43
N VAL A 248 12.22 10.97 14.45
CA VAL A 248 12.11 10.55 15.86
C VAL A 248 10.67 10.61 16.33
N ALA A 249 9.99 11.75 16.14
CA ALA A 249 8.60 11.92 16.56
C ALA A 249 7.66 10.94 15.82
N GLY A 250 7.91 10.72 14.52
CA GLY A 250 7.15 9.76 13.72
C GLY A 250 7.28 8.32 14.24
N ILE A 251 8.51 7.87 14.53
CA ILE A 251 8.76 6.52 15.05
C ILE A 251 8.19 6.36 16.46
N GLU A 252 8.36 7.36 17.35
CA GLU A 252 7.80 7.32 18.70
C GLU A 252 6.26 7.18 18.67
N LEU A 253 5.58 7.96 17.81
CA LEU A 253 4.13 7.83 17.63
C LEU A 253 3.73 6.47 17.04
N ALA A 254 4.46 5.97 16.04
CA ALA A 254 4.22 4.65 15.46
C ALA A 254 4.36 3.53 16.49
N MET A 255 5.40 3.59 17.34
CA MET A 255 5.62 2.64 18.42
C MET A 255 4.47 2.69 19.45
N ASP A 256 3.98 3.88 19.79
CA ASP A 256 2.87 4.05 20.73
C ASP A 256 1.56 3.46 20.18
N ILE A 257 1.29 3.64 18.89
CA ILE A 257 0.15 3.01 18.20
C ILE A 257 0.31 1.49 18.22
N LEU A 258 1.44 0.98 17.76
CA LEU A 258 1.72 -0.45 17.68
C LEU A 258 1.70 -1.14 19.05
N ARG A 259 2.11 -0.45 20.12
CA ARG A 259 2.03 -0.98 21.49
C ARG A 259 0.59 -1.30 21.92
N ARG A 260 -0.39 -0.51 21.46
CA ARG A 260 -1.83 -0.70 21.78
C ARG A 260 -2.48 -1.80 20.94
N ARG A 261 -1.85 -2.24 19.85
CA ARG A 261 -2.36 -3.30 18.98
C ARG A 261 -2.07 -4.69 19.59
N ARG A 262 -3.09 -5.57 19.52
CA ARG A 262 -3.04 -6.94 20.05
C ARG A 262 -2.27 -7.91 19.15
N ASN A 263 -2.13 -7.59 17.86
CA ASN A 263 -1.47 -8.47 16.89
C ASN A 263 0.00 -8.67 17.28
N PRO A 264 0.50 -9.92 17.26
CA PRO A 264 1.89 -10.22 17.62
C PRO A 264 2.87 -9.66 16.59
N ASN A 265 2.49 -9.69 15.31
CA ASN A 265 3.29 -9.15 14.22
C ASN A 265 3.01 -7.65 14.06
N LYS A 266 4.08 -6.86 14.14
CA LYS A 266 4.04 -5.39 14.10
C LYS A 266 5.11 -4.90 13.14
N GLN A 267 4.80 -3.95 12.28
CA GLN A 267 5.75 -3.41 11.32
C GLN A 267 5.50 -1.94 11.03
N ILE A 268 6.55 -1.24 10.60
CA ILE A 268 6.49 0.16 10.17
C ILE A 268 6.95 0.22 8.72
N PHE A 269 6.12 0.81 7.85
CA PHE A 269 6.55 1.27 6.53
C PHE A 269 6.79 2.76 6.60
N MET A 270 7.96 3.24 6.20
CA MET A 270 8.32 4.65 6.22
C MET A 270 8.62 5.13 4.81
N ILE A 271 7.92 6.17 4.35
CA ILE A 271 8.20 6.85 3.09
C ILE A 271 8.81 8.21 3.42
N THR A 272 10.04 8.44 2.97
CA THR A 272 10.78 9.67 3.21
C THR A 272 11.78 9.92 2.10
N ASP A 273 12.13 11.18 1.86
CA ASP A 273 13.17 11.58 0.93
C ASP A 273 14.38 12.22 1.63
N GLY A 274 14.32 12.37 2.96
CA GLY A 274 15.15 13.30 3.69
C GLY A 274 15.89 12.68 4.87
N LYS A 275 17.08 13.23 5.17
CA LYS A 275 17.75 12.98 6.45
C LYS A 275 16.90 13.57 7.58
N PRO A 276 16.93 12.97 8.78
CA PRO A 276 16.34 13.61 9.94
C PRO A 276 17.07 14.93 10.22
N THR A 277 16.32 16.03 10.25
CA THR A 277 16.83 17.41 10.42
C THR A 277 16.25 18.12 11.64
N CYS A 278 15.31 17.48 12.33
CA CYS A 278 14.63 18.05 13.50
C CYS A 278 14.55 17.05 14.65
N LEU A 279 14.65 17.58 15.86
CA LEU A 279 14.39 16.88 17.11
C LEU A 279 13.63 17.79 18.06
N LYS A 280 12.60 17.26 18.73
CA LYS A 280 11.91 17.97 19.82
C LYS A 280 12.68 17.76 21.13
N VAL A 281 13.10 18.85 21.77
CA VAL A 281 13.83 18.82 23.06
C VAL A 281 13.07 19.70 24.05
N GLY A 282 12.28 19.06 24.92
CA GLY A 282 11.32 19.76 25.77
C GLY A 282 10.28 20.51 24.93
N ALA A 283 10.13 21.81 25.17
CA ALA A 283 9.20 22.67 24.43
C ALA A 283 9.81 23.29 23.14
N ARG A 284 11.09 23.02 22.82
CA ARG A 284 11.79 23.64 21.69
C ARG A 284 12.14 22.62 20.61
N TYR A 285 12.22 23.09 19.37
CA TYR A 285 12.73 22.30 18.25
C TYR A 285 14.22 22.59 18.05
N TYR A 286 15.02 21.54 18.12
CA TYR A 286 16.42 21.54 17.71
C TYR A 286 16.48 21.16 16.22
N LYS A 287 17.00 22.06 15.38
CA LYS A 287 16.95 21.93 13.92
C LYS A 287 18.32 22.14 13.30
N ASN A 288 18.68 21.31 12.33
CA ASN A 288 19.87 21.48 11.51
C ASN A 288 19.59 20.99 10.07
N SER A 289 19.19 21.92 9.22
CA SER A 289 18.78 21.62 7.85
C SER A 289 19.98 21.46 6.91
N PHE A 290 21.07 22.18 7.16
CA PHE A 290 22.21 22.30 6.24
C PHE A 290 23.28 21.22 6.40
N GLY A 291 23.32 20.52 7.54
CA GLY A 291 24.41 19.60 7.86
C GLY A 291 23.98 18.25 8.45
N VAL A 292 25.00 17.47 8.79
CA VAL A 292 24.90 16.18 9.47
C VAL A 292 24.94 16.45 10.97
N ASP A 293 23.82 16.25 11.65
CA ASP A 293 23.74 16.51 13.08
C ASP A 293 23.83 15.22 13.89
N ARG A 294 24.97 15.01 14.56
CA ARG A 294 25.21 13.79 15.36
C ARG A 294 24.15 13.58 16.44
N LYS A 295 23.60 14.64 17.03
CA LYS A 295 22.59 14.50 18.09
C LYS A 295 21.29 13.93 17.54
N ILE A 296 20.85 14.44 16.39
CA ILE A 296 19.61 13.99 15.72
C ILE A 296 19.78 12.55 15.23
N LEU A 297 20.90 12.26 14.57
CA LEU A 297 21.19 10.94 14.00
C LEU A 297 21.31 9.88 15.10
N ASN A 298 22.05 10.15 16.17
CA ASN A 298 22.19 9.21 17.29
C ASN A 298 20.83 8.88 17.93
N ARG A 299 19.93 9.87 18.01
CA ARG A 299 18.58 9.62 18.53
C ARG A 299 17.76 8.74 17.59
N CYS A 300 17.82 8.97 16.28
CA CYS A 300 17.17 8.11 15.28
C CYS A 300 17.70 6.66 15.35
N MET A 301 19.02 6.49 15.41
CA MET A 301 19.67 5.17 15.49
C MET A 301 19.34 4.43 16.79
N SER A 302 19.23 5.17 17.91
CA SER A 302 18.77 4.61 19.18
C SER A 302 17.35 4.06 19.07
N LEU A 303 16.43 4.80 18.43
CA LEU A 303 15.06 4.32 18.19
C LEU A 303 15.01 3.12 17.24
N ALA A 304 15.81 3.12 16.16
CA ALA A 304 15.94 1.96 15.28
C ALA A 304 16.30 0.68 16.06
N THR A 305 17.24 0.81 17.00
CA THR A 305 17.68 -0.28 17.89
C THR A 305 16.58 -0.69 18.86
N GLN A 306 15.79 0.26 19.39
CA GLN A 306 14.64 -0.04 20.25
C GLN A 306 13.56 -0.80 19.48
N CYS A 307 13.21 -0.36 18.27
CA CYS A 307 12.27 -1.06 17.39
C CYS A 307 12.75 -2.50 17.10
N LYS A 308 14.05 -2.71 16.86
CA LYS A 308 14.64 -4.06 16.71
C LYS A 308 14.40 -4.94 17.93
N LYS A 309 14.66 -4.42 19.14
CA LYS A 309 14.43 -5.16 20.39
C LYS A 309 12.96 -5.52 20.59
N LEU A 310 12.05 -4.65 20.14
CA LEU A 310 10.61 -4.87 20.18
C LEU A 310 10.09 -5.72 19.01
N LYS A 311 10.97 -6.24 18.15
CA LYS A 311 10.63 -7.00 16.95
C LYS A 311 9.71 -6.23 15.98
N ILE A 312 9.90 -4.92 15.89
CA ILE A 312 9.20 -4.04 14.94
C ILE A 312 10.18 -3.73 13.80
N PRO A 313 10.17 -4.50 12.68
CA PRO A 313 10.92 -4.14 11.49
C PRO A 313 10.40 -2.83 10.89
N ILE A 314 11.33 -2.02 10.42
CA ILE A 314 11.09 -0.78 9.69
C ILE A 314 11.55 -0.99 8.25
N THR A 315 10.60 -0.89 7.33
CA THR A 315 10.87 -0.86 5.90
C THR A 315 10.84 0.58 5.42
N THR A 316 11.96 1.08 4.91
CA THR A 316 12.11 2.46 4.44
C THR A 316 12.05 2.52 2.92
N PHE A 317 11.11 3.28 2.38
CA PHE A 317 11.03 3.66 0.97
C PHE A 317 11.65 5.03 0.81
N MET A 318 12.84 5.06 0.22
CA MET A 318 13.58 6.28 0.00
C MET A 318 13.32 6.79 -1.42
N ILE A 319 12.71 7.97 -1.52
CA ILE A 319 12.40 8.64 -2.81
C ILE A 319 13.46 9.71 -3.08
N ALA A 320 14.75 9.34 -3.03
CA ALA A 320 15.85 10.26 -3.32
C ALA A 320 17.09 9.51 -3.87
N THR A 321 17.88 10.21 -4.68
CA THR A 321 19.09 9.69 -5.35
C THR A 321 20.39 10.08 -4.64
N ASP A 322 20.34 10.90 -3.59
CA ASP A 322 21.52 11.39 -2.88
C ASP A 322 22.30 10.23 -2.20
N PRO A 323 23.56 9.96 -2.61
CA PRO A 323 24.38 8.89 -2.03
C PRO A 323 24.60 9.02 -0.52
N TYR A 324 24.65 10.24 0.02
CA TYR A 324 24.88 10.46 1.45
C TYR A 324 23.66 10.02 2.26
N LEU A 325 22.46 10.37 1.79
CA LEU A 325 21.21 9.95 2.41
C LEU A 325 21.03 8.43 2.33
N GLN A 326 21.43 7.82 1.22
CA GLN A 326 21.38 6.36 1.06
C GLN A 326 22.24 5.66 2.12
N LYS A 327 23.42 6.19 2.41
CA LYS A 327 24.30 5.65 3.46
C LYS A 327 23.64 5.72 4.84
N PHE A 328 23.04 6.86 5.19
CA PHE A 328 22.32 6.98 6.46
C PHE A 328 21.17 5.98 6.58
N VAL A 329 20.33 5.87 5.54
CA VAL A 329 19.22 4.93 5.52
C VAL A 329 19.72 3.48 5.61
N GLN A 330 20.83 3.15 4.95
CA GLN A 330 21.44 1.84 5.05
C GLN A 330 21.89 1.54 6.48
N GLU A 331 22.61 2.45 7.14
CA GLU A 331 23.02 2.29 8.54
C GLU A 331 21.81 2.14 9.47
N PHE A 332 20.77 2.96 9.27
CA PHE A 332 19.52 2.90 10.02
C PHE A 332 18.82 1.54 9.85
N THR A 333 18.74 1.05 8.62
CA THR A 333 18.15 -0.24 8.27
C THR A 333 18.94 -1.40 8.89
N GLU A 334 20.27 -1.38 8.86
CA GLU A 334 21.13 -2.39 9.48
C GLU A 334 20.94 -2.42 11.01
N CYS A 335 20.86 -1.23 11.64
CA CYS A 335 20.60 -1.10 13.07
C CYS A 335 19.23 -1.67 13.48
N ASN A 336 18.19 -1.46 12.65
CA ASN A 336 16.86 -2.03 12.90
C ASN A 336 16.75 -3.52 12.51
N ASN A 337 17.63 -4.04 11.65
CA ASN A 337 17.43 -5.29 10.91
C ASN A 337 16.17 -5.26 10.01
N GLY A 338 15.90 -4.06 9.46
CA GLY A 338 14.77 -3.77 8.59
C GLY A 338 15.12 -3.95 7.11
N LYS A 339 14.45 -3.19 6.24
CA LYS A 339 14.78 -3.12 4.81
C LYS A 339 14.77 -1.68 4.31
N ALA A 340 15.53 -1.41 3.26
CA ALA A 340 15.53 -0.14 2.56
C ALA A 340 15.34 -0.37 1.07
N PHE A 341 14.52 0.47 0.46
CA PHE A 341 14.25 0.46 -0.97
C PHE A 341 14.67 1.80 -1.57
N PHE A 342 15.67 1.74 -2.42
CA PHE A 342 16.21 2.86 -3.18
C PHE A 342 15.80 2.66 -4.64
N ALA A 343 14.66 3.21 -5.05
CA ALA A 343 14.18 3.01 -6.42
C ALA A 343 13.27 4.14 -6.88
N GLY A 344 13.29 4.42 -8.19
CA GLY A 344 12.21 5.13 -8.86
C GLY A 344 10.90 4.32 -8.80
N LEU A 345 9.78 5.02 -8.91
CA LEU A 345 8.40 4.49 -8.76
C LEU A 345 8.15 3.15 -9.50
N ASP A 346 8.76 2.96 -10.67
CA ASP A 346 8.49 1.83 -11.57
C ASP A 346 8.85 0.44 -11.01
N LYS A 347 9.80 0.36 -10.06
CA LYS A 347 10.22 -0.92 -9.46
C LYS A 347 9.64 -1.16 -8.07
N LEU A 348 9.02 -0.14 -7.48
CA LEU A 348 8.64 -0.11 -6.08
C LEU A 348 7.56 -1.16 -5.74
N GLY A 349 6.57 -1.36 -6.62
CA GLY A 349 5.46 -2.29 -6.37
C GLY A 349 5.87 -3.75 -6.21
N ALA A 350 6.83 -4.23 -7.01
CA ALA A 350 7.27 -5.64 -6.94
C ALA A 350 7.97 -5.95 -5.62
N PHE A 351 8.75 -4.99 -5.15
CA PHE A 351 9.46 -5.09 -3.89
C PHE A 351 8.54 -4.99 -2.68
N ILE A 352 7.57 -4.07 -2.71
CA ILE A 352 6.57 -3.93 -1.65
C ILE A 352 5.79 -5.24 -1.45
N PHE A 353 5.34 -5.86 -2.55
CA PHE A 353 4.55 -7.09 -2.48
C PHE A 353 5.33 -8.22 -1.81
N LYS A 354 6.57 -8.45 -2.27
CA LYS A 354 7.46 -9.48 -1.70
C LYS A 354 7.79 -9.21 -0.24
N ASP A 355 7.98 -7.95 0.13
CA ASP A 355 8.32 -7.59 1.50
C ASP A 355 7.16 -7.83 2.48
N PHE A 356 5.98 -7.32 2.15
CA PHE A 356 4.78 -7.49 2.95
C PHE A 356 4.49 -8.97 3.23
N GLU A 357 4.63 -9.83 2.22
CA GLU A 357 4.48 -11.29 2.40
C GLU A 357 5.62 -11.91 3.22
N SER A 358 6.86 -11.45 3.05
CA SER A 358 8.00 -11.97 3.80
C SER A 358 7.97 -11.61 5.29
N GLY A 359 7.43 -10.44 5.64
CA GLY A 359 7.25 -10.00 7.03
C GLY A 359 6.28 -10.91 7.79
N LYS A 360 5.25 -11.43 7.12
CA LYS A 360 4.32 -12.42 7.69
C LYS A 360 4.96 -13.78 7.91
N ARG A 361 5.82 -14.23 6.99
CA ARG A 361 6.46 -15.56 7.07
C ARG A 361 7.49 -15.71 8.19
N LYS A 362 8.02 -14.60 8.73
CA LYS A 362 9.16 -14.62 9.67
C LYS A 362 8.82 -14.86 11.14
N THR A 363 7.55 -14.97 11.51
CA THR A 363 7.17 -15.22 12.90
C THR A 363 6.21 -16.40 13.00
N VAL A 364 6.80 -17.59 13.06
CA VAL A 364 6.15 -18.82 13.50
C VAL A 364 6.96 -19.26 14.73
N TYR A 365 6.34 -19.23 15.91
CA TYR A 365 6.84 -19.95 17.08
C TYR A 365 5.87 -21.07 17.37
#